data_AF-A0A0P1AZD1-F1
#
_entry.id   AF-A0A0P1AZD1-F1
#
_cell.length_a   1.000
_cell.length_b   1.000
_cell.length_c   1.000
_cell.angle_alpha   90.00
_cell.angle_beta   90.00
_cell.angle_gamma   90.00
#
_symmetry.space_group_name_H-M   'P 1'
#
loop_
_entity.id
_entity.type
_entity.pdbx_description
1 polymer ?
#
loop_
_entity_poly.entity_id
_entity_poly.type
_entity_poly.pdbx_seq_one_letter_code
_entity_poly.pdbx_strand_id
1 'polypeptide(L)'
;MAKDPRWEKVAGQIKKEHAFCMKAQIPIDYVLKLSWLDVERPNILENQDFKDWVSYSVLLKYSNSENTDDLTALIILKESAQTDTTTLIERLKQATSVKTRSPWNHQVCELMIYYRAKEDQLLISAWVDYVSTLDVQPLGWNIATILSTIVPINHFINTVVLKAKAVNRVQILHPLIRAMTETKQKYKMLFKAS
;
A
#
# COMPACT_ATOMS: atom_id res chain seq x y z
N MET A 1 22.61 -5.95 -10.68
CA MET A 1 23.06 -7.35 -10.45
C MET A 1 23.15 -8.06 -11.80
N ALA A 2 24.12 -8.96 -12.00
CA ALA A 2 24.31 -9.66 -13.26
C ALA A 2 23.12 -10.60 -13.59
N LYS A 3 22.83 -10.78 -14.89
CA LYS A 3 21.79 -11.67 -15.44
C LYS A 3 22.17 -13.15 -15.27
N ASP A 4 22.20 -13.65 -14.04
CA ASP A 4 22.30 -15.09 -13.79
C ASP A 4 20.90 -15.73 -13.91
N PRO A 5 20.71 -16.71 -14.81
CA PRO A 5 19.41 -17.39 -14.97
C PRO A 5 18.90 -18.06 -13.69
N ARG A 6 19.78 -18.38 -12.73
CA ARG A 6 19.38 -18.93 -11.43
C ARG A 6 18.59 -17.90 -10.61
N TRP A 7 18.99 -16.63 -10.66
CA TRP A 7 18.30 -15.57 -9.94
C TRP A 7 16.95 -15.22 -10.61
N GLU A 8 16.81 -15.39 -11.92
CA GLU A 8 15.50 -15.28 -12.60
C GLU A 8 14.51 -16.32 -12.08
N LYS A 9 14.97 -17.57 -11.87
CA LYS A 9 14.14 -18.63 -11.30
C LYS A 9 13.72 -18.32 -9.85
N VAL A 10 14.65 -17.79 -9.04
CA VAL A 10 14.37 -17.39 -7.66
C VAL A 10 13.36 -16.23 -7.62
N ALA A 11 13.56 -15.19 -8.43
CA ALA A 11 12.63 -14.06 -8.52
C ALA A 11 11.24 -14.52 -8.98
N GLY A 12 11.18 -15.43 -9.95
CA GLY A 12 9.93 -16.06 -10.40
C GLY A 12 9.23 -16.86 -9.31
N GLN A 13 9.97 -17.51 -8.40
CA GLN A 13 9.39 -18.22 -7.26
C GLN A 13 8.82 -17.25 -6.22
N ILE A 14 9.56 -16.19 -5.90
CA ILE A 14 9.15 -15.18 -4.91
C ILE A 14 7.84 -14.51 -5.31
N LYS A 15 7.69 -14.15 -6.61
CA LYS A 15 6.43 -13.62 -7.17
C LYS A 15 5.24 -14.57 -6.98
N LYS A 16 5.47 -15.88 -7.07
CA LYS A 16 4.43 -16.91 -6.93
C LYS A 16 4.14 -17.29 -5.47
N GLU A 17 5.08 -17.05 -4.56
CA GLU A 17 5.04 -17.51 -3.17
C GLU A 17 4.97 -16.35 -2.16
N HIS A 18 4.17 -15.32 -2.44
CA HIS A 18 3.94 -14.24 -1.45
C HIS A 18 3.50 -14.77 -0.08
N ALA A 19 2.82 -15.92 -0.01
CA ALA A 19 2.49 -16.59 1.25
C ALA A 19 3.73 -16.99 2.08
N PHE A 20 4.79 -17.46 1.44
CA PHE A 20 6.06 -17.77 2.11
C PHE A 20 6.70 -16.48 2.64
N CYS A 21 6.80 -15.45 1.80
CA CYS A 21 7.37 -14.15 2.18
C CYS A 21 6.63 -13.54 3.38
N MET A 22 5.30 -13.65 3.42
CA MET A 22 4.49 -13.18 4.54
C MET A 22 4.78 -13.95 5.84
N LYS A 23 4.86 -15.29 5.76
CA LYS A 23 5.20 -16.12 6.94
C LYS A 23 6.59 -15.81 7.48
N ALA A 24 7.54 -15.57 6.59
CA ALA A 24 8.90 -15.17 6.91
C ALA A 24 9.04 -13.67 7.27
N GLN A 25 7.94 -12.91 7.23
CA GLN A 25 7.90 -11.46 7.51
C GLN A 25 8.95 -10.66 6.73
N ILE A 26 9.14 -10.99 5.45
CA ILE A 26 10.15 -10.32 4.61
C ILE A 26 9.73 -8.86 4.37
N PRO A 27 10.59 -7.86 4.62
CA PRO A 27 10.26 -6.45 4.39
C PRO A 27 9.79 -6.15 2.97
N ILE A 28 8.92 -5.14 2.84
CA ILE A 28 8.23 -4.82 1.58
C ILE A 28 9.22 -4.42 0.47
N ASP A 29 10.24 -3.62 0.79
CA ASP A 29 11.26 -3.20 -0.17
C ASP A 29 12.18 -4.35 -0.59
N TYR A 30 12.46 -5.28 0.32
CA TYR A 30 13.20 -6.51 0.01
C TYR A 30 12.43 -7.41 -0.94
N VAL A 31 11.12 -7.60 -0.75
CA VAL A 31 10.30 -8.37 -1.70
C VAL A 31 10.30 -7.70 -3.09
N LEU A 32 10.19 -6.38 -3.17
CA LEU A 32 10.29 -5.65 -4.44
C LEU A 32 11.62 -5.95 -5.16
N LYS A 33 12.74 -5.81 -4.41
CA LYS A 33 14.10 -6.07 -4.90
C LYS A 33 14.28 -7.51 -5.32
N LEU A 34 13.82 -8.47 -4.53
CA LEU A 34 13.97 -9.91 -4.79
C LEU A 34 13.11 -10.38 -5.98
N SER A 35 11.96 -9.75 -6.20
CA SER A 35 11.10 -9.99 -7.35
C SER A 35 11.63 -9.35 -8.64
N TRP A 36 12.75 -8.63 -8.60
CA TRP A 36 13.32 -7.92 -9.76
C TRP A 36 12.28 -7.02 -10.45
N LEU A 37 11.42 -6.37 -9.65
CA LEU A 37 10.44 -5.42 -10.16
C LEU A 37 11.13 -4.10 -10.45
N ASP A 38 11.24 -3.79 -11.74
CA ASP A 38 11.85 -2.57 -12.23
C ASP A 38 10.82 -1.43 -12.21
N VAL A 39 10.76 -0.74 -11.07
CA VAL A 39 9.82 0.37 -10.81
C VAL A 39 10.15 1.67 -11.52
N GLU A 40 11.30 1.74 -12.17
CA GLU A 40 11.67 2.89 -13.01
C GLU A 40 10.93 2.85 -14.36
N ARG A 41 10.49 1.66 -14.79
CA ARG A 41 9.75 1.48 -16.05
C ARG A 41 8.48 2.32 -16.07
N PRO A 42 8.22 3.07 -17.16
CA PRO A 42 7.01 3.89 -17.28
C PRO A 42 5.70 3.12 -17.09
N ASN A 43 5.67 1.85 -17.50
CA ASN A 43 4.48 1.00 -17.46
C ASN A 43 4.46 0.02 -16.26
N ILE A 44 5.28 0.22 -15.22
CA ILE A 44 5.28 -0.68 -14.05
C ILE A 44 3.90 -0.78 -13.38
N LEU A 45 3.10 0.29 -13.43
CA LEU A 45 1.76 0.34 -12.84
C LEU A 45 0.75 -0.58 -13.55
N GLU A 46 1.04 -1.03 -14.78
CA GLU A 46 0.21 -1.99 -15.50
C GLU A 46 0.63 -3.44 -15.19
N ASN A 47 1.83 -3.64 -14.66
CA ASN A 47 2.43 -4.95 -14.42
C ASN A 47 1.73 -5.71 -13.28
N GLN A 48 1.36 -6.97 -13.52
CA GLN A 48 0.64 -7.78 -12.53
C GLN A 48 1.48 -8.05 -11.26
N ASP A 49 2.77 -8.34 -11.40
CA ASP A 49 3.64 -8.60 -10.24
C ASP A 49 3.74 -7.36 -9.34
N PHE A 50 3.72 -6.15 -9.91
CA PHE A 50 3.67 -4.90 -9.14
C PHE A 50 2.37 -4.78 -8.35
N LYS A 51 1.22 -5.10 -8.96
CA LYS A 51 -0.09 -5.10 -8.29
C LYS A 51 -0.15 -6.14 -7.16
N ASP A 52 0.44 -7.30 -7.39
CA ASP A 52 0.54 -8.36 -6.39
C ASP A 52 1.48 -7.97 -5.24
N TRP A 53 2.56 -7.23 -5.53
CA TRP A 53 3.44 -6.64 -4.52
C TRP A 53 2.74 -5.56 -3.68
N VAL A 54 1.92 -4.70 -4.29
CA VAL A 54 1.08 -3.75 -3.54
C VAL A 54 0.15 -4.52 -2.61
N SER A 55 -0.44 -5.63 -3.07
CA SER A 55 -1.30 -6.48 -2.25
C SER A 55 -0.54 -7.15 -1.10
N TYR A 56 0.67 -7.64 -1.35
CA TYR A 56 1.58 -8.16 -0.33
C TYR A 56 1.84 -7.12 0.78
N SER A 57 2.09 -5.87 0.40
CA SER A 57 2.35 -4.79 1.35
C SER A 57 1.20 -4.55 2.34
N VAL A 58 -0.05 -4.73 1.89
CA VAL A 58 -1.23 -4.65 2.73
C VAL A 58 -1.26 -5.84 3.69
N LEU A 59 -1.11 -7.07 3.19
CA LEU A 59 -1.23 -8.27 4.01
C LEU A 59 -0.16 -8.38 5.09
N LEU A 60 1.10 -8.09 4.75
CA LEU A 60 2.22 -8.12 5.71
C LEU A 60 1.97 -7.18 6.90
N LYS A 61 1.35 -6.02 6.65
CA LYS A 61 1.02 -5.05 7.69
C LYS A 61 0.05 -5.60 8.74
N TYR A 62 -0.80 -6.55 8.37
CA TYR A 62 -1.78 -7.16 9.27
C TYR A 62 -1.32 -8.52 9.82
N SER A 63 -0.13 -9.02 9.43
CA SER A 63 0.39 -10.33 9.86
C SER A 63 0.99 -10.38 11.27
N ASN A 64 0.83 -9.31 12.07
CA ASN A 64 1.59 -9.09 13.31
C ASN A 64 3.10 -9.01 13.06
N SER A 65 3.49 -8.34 11.97
CA SER A 65 4.87 -7.96 11.74
C SER A 65 5.41 -7.19 12.95
N GLU A 66 6.48 -7.68 13.58
CA GLU A 66 7.27 -6.91 14.55
C GLU A 66 8.12 -5.83 13.85
N ASN A 67 8.22 -5.89 12.51
CA ASN A 67 8.89 -4.89 11.69
C ASN A 67 8.02 -3.63 11.58
N THR A 68 8.17 -2.79 12.59
CA THR A 68 7.43 -1.54 12.67
C THR A 68 8.00 -0.42 11.79
N ASP A 69 9.19 -0.65 11.20
CA ASP A 69 9.93 0.29 10.34
C ASP A 69 9.69 0.06 8.84
N ASP A 70 8.79 -0.86 8.47
CA ASP A 70 8.48 -1.12 7.06
C ASP A 70 7.95 0.14 6.35
N LEU A 71 8.63 0.52 5.27
CA LEU A 71 8.18 1.56 4.35
C LEU A 71 6.89 1.12 3.65
N THR A 72 6.04 2.09 3.33
CA THR A 72 4.79 1.80 2.62
C THR A 72 5.01 1.72 1.11
N ALA A 73 4.12 1.01 0.41
CA ALA A 73 4.21 0.85 -1.03
C ALA A 73 4.33 2.19 -1.78
N LEU A 74 3.57 3.22 -1.37
CA LEU A 74 3.66 4.55 -1.98
C LEU A 74 5.02 5.22 -1.72
N ILE A 75 5.58 5.10 -0.51
CA ILE A 75 6.90 5.66 -0.19
C ILE A 75 7.97 4.98 -1.05
N ILE A 76 7.96 3.64 -1.08
CA ILE A 76 8.91 2.85 -1.87
C ILE A 76 8.80 3.21 -3.35
N LEU A 77 7.59 3.33 -3.90
CA LEU A 77 7.38 3.74 -5.28
C LEU A 77 7.93 5.15 -5.54
N LYS A 78 7.62 6.12 -4.67
CA LYS A 78 8.09 7.51 -4.81
C LYS A 78 9.62 7.59 -4.81
N GLU A 79 10.27 6.85 -3.91
CA GLU A 79 11.73 6.85 -3.78
C GLU A 79 12.42 6.07 -4.92
N SER A 80 11.82 4.97 -5.36
CA SER A 80 12.46 4.05 -6.30
C SER A 80 12.15 4.33 -7.77
N ALA A 81 11.07 5.06 -8.09
CA ALA A 81 10.70 5.35 -9.48
C ALA A 81 11.65 6.35 -10.17
N GLN A 82 12.56 6.99 -9.43
CA GLN A 82 13.56 7.97 -9.91
C GLN A 82 12.96 9.03 -10.86
N THR A 83 11.72 9.45 -10.60
CA THR A 83 10.98 10.40 -11.42
C THR A 83 10.42 11.50 -10.53
N ASP A 84 10.18 12.68 -11.09
CA ASP A 84 9.57 13.77 -10.33
C ASP A 84 8.11 13.46 -9.96
N THR A 85 7.64 14.08 -8.88
CA THR A 85 6.29 13.86 -8.35
C THR A 85 5.19 14.12 -9.38
N THR A 86 5.36 15.11 -10.28
CA THR A 86 4.36 15.44 -11.30
C THR A 86 4.27 14.33 -12.34
N THR A 87 5.41 13.83 -12.82
CA THR A 87 5.45 12.70 -13.74
C THR A 87 4.84 11.44 -13.11
N LEU A 88 5.14 11.16 -11.84
CA LEU A 88 4.55 10.03 -11.13
C LEU A 88 3.02 10.14 -11.01
N ILE A 89 2.50 11.34 -10.72
CA ILE A 89 1.06 11.62 -10.68
C ILE A 89 0.41 11.32 -12.04
N GLU A 90 1.02 11.76 -13.14
CA GLU A 90 0.48 11.51 -14.47
C GLU A 90 0.50 10.03 -14.84
N ARG A 91 1.57 9.29 -14.49
CA ARG A 91 1.62 7.83 -14.66
C ARG A 91 0.50 7.13 -13.90
N LEU A 92 0.26 7.51 -12.65
CA LEU A 92 -0.84 6.96 -11.83
C LEU A 92 -2.21 7.24 -12.45
N LYS A 93 -2.44 8.46 -12.94
CA LYS A 93 -3.69 8.81 -13.64
C LYS A 93 -3.87 7.99 -14.92
N GLN A 94 -2.82 7.82 -15.73
CA GLN A 94 -2.86 7.03 -16.96
C GLN A 94 -3.16 5.55 -16.70
N ALA A 95 -2.56 4.98 -15.65
CA ALA A 95 -2.81 3.60 -15.25
C ALA A 95 -4.22 3.38 -14.64
N THR A 96 -4.90 4.46 -14.22
CA THR A 96 -6.26 4.40 -13.67
C THR A 96 -7.28 4.37 -14.80
N SER A 97 -7.68 3.18 -15.23
CA SER A 97 -8.58 2.97 -16.39
C SER A 97 -10.02 3.47 -16.15
N VAL A 98 -10.54 3.33 -14.92
CA VAL A 98 -11.89 3.78 -14.53
C VAL A 98 -11.85 4.33 -13.12
N LYS A 99 -12.31 5.57 -12.91
CA LYS A 99 -12.44 6.11 -11.55
C LYS A 99 -13.56 5.41 -10.81
N THR A 100 -13.20 4.49 -9.93
CA THR A 100 -14.12 3.88 -8.97
C THR A 100 -14.44 4.87 -7.85
N ARG A 101 -15.70 5.31 -7.77
CA ARG A 101 -16.18 6.10 -6.64
C ARG A 101 -16.35 5.19 -5.43
N SER A 102 -15.30 5.06 -4.64
CA SER A 102 -15.41 4.37 -3.35
C SER A 102 -15.91 5.34 -2.27
N PRO A 103 -16.88 4.94 -1.43
CA PRO A 103 -17.42 5.79 -0.36
C PRO A 103 -16.36 6.33 0.60
N TRP A 104 -15.23 5.64 0.73
CA TRP A 104 -14.14 6.00 1.64
C TRP A 104 -13.05 6.89 1.02
N ASN A 105 -13.05 7.14 -0.30
CA ASN A 105 -11.98 7.93 -0.95
C ASN A 105 -11.85 9.32 -0.33
N HIS A 106 -12.98 10.01 -0.13
CA HIS A 106 -12.98 11.34 0.50
C HIS A 106 -12.41 11.31 1.92
N GLN A 107 -12.72 10.26 2.69
CA GLN A 107 -12.25 10.10 4.07
C GLN A 107 -10.73 9.87 4.12
N VAL A 108 -10.19 9.06 3.20
CA VAL A 108 -8.74 8.87 3.08
C VAL A 108 -8.06 10.20 2.73
N CYS A 109 -8.56 10.91 1.72
CA CYS A 109 -7.99 12.21 1.32
C CYS A 109 -8.05 13.23 2.46
N GLU A 110 -9.18 13.34 3.17
CA GLU A 110 -9.35 14.23 4.32
C GLU A 110 -8.35 13.92 5.45
N LEU A 111 -8.16 12.63 5.79
CA LEU A 111 -7.19 12.22 6.81
C LEU A 111 -5.77 12.62 6.44
N MET A 112 -5.43 12.54 5.15
CA MET A 112 -4.08 12.82 4.67
C MET A 112 -3.72 14.31 4.64
N ILE A 113 -4.72 15.21 4.58
CA ILE A 113 -4.50 16.66 4.71
C ILE A 113 -3.78 17.01 6.01
N TYR A 114 -4.03 16.26 7.08
CA TYR A 114 -3.43 16.50 8.40
C TYR A 114 -2.04 15.86 8.58
N TYR A 115 -1.63 15.00 7.65
CA TYR A 115 -0.42 14.19 7.77
C TYR A 115 0.71 14.67 6.86
N ARG A 116 0.44 15.18 5.66
CA ARG A 116 1.48 15.58 4.68
C ARG A 116 1.28 16.97 4.08
N ALA A 117 2.37 17.50 3.49
CA ALA A 117 2.38 18.72 2.71
C ALA A 117 1.44 18.65 1.48
N LYS A 118 1.03 19.81 0.97
CA LYS A 118 0.05 19.95 -0.12
C LYS A 118 0.45 19.21 -1.41
N GLU A 119 1.73 19.19 -1.75
CA GLU A 119 2.24 18.51 -2.95
C GLU A 119 2.08 17.00 -2.87
N ASP A 120 2.26 16.43 -1.67
CA ASP A 120 2.02 15.01 -1.43
C ASP A 120 0.52 14.66 -1.51
N GLN A 121 -0.39 15.62 -1.32
CA GLN A 121 -1.85 15.37 -1.38
C GLN A 121 -2.31 14.99 -2.79
N LEU A 122 -1.76 15.61 -3.84
CA LEU A 122 -2.09 15.27 -5.23
C LEU A 122 -1.58 13.87 -5.59
N LEU A 123 -0.37 13.53 -5.14
CA LEU A 123 0.20 12.19 -5.28
C LEU A 123 -0.64 11.14 -4.55
N ILE A 124 -1.03 11.42 -3.31
CA ILE A 124 -1.89 10.55 -2.52
C ILE A 124 -3.24 10.34 -3.21
N SER A 125 -3.86 11.41 -3.72
CA SER A 125 -5.14 11.32 -4.42
C SER A 125 -5.02 10.43 -5.67
N ALA A 126 -3.99 10.63 -6.50
CA ALA A 126 -3.72 9.80 -7.67
C ALA A 126 -3.42 8.34 -7.29
N TRP A 127 -2.70 8.12 -6.19
CA TRP A 127 -2.42 6.79 -5.66
C TRP A 127 -3.70 6.09 -5.20
N VAL A 128 -4.56 6.78 -4.45
CA VAL A 128 -5.86 6.25 -3.97
C VAL A 128 -6.76 5.86 -5.14
N ASP A 129 -6.85 6.72 -6.15
CA ASP A 129 -7.57 6.43 -7.39
C ASP A 129 -6.99 5.15 -8.04
N TYR A 130 -5.67 5.07 -8.23
CA TYR A 130 -5.02 3.89 -8.81
C TYR A 130 -5.28 2.60 -8.03
N VAL A 131 -4.99 2.57 -6.72
CA VAL A 131 -5.16 1.33 -5.92
C VAL A 131 -6.61 0.86 -5.87
N SER A 132 -7.58 1.79 -5.97
CA SER A 132 -9.00 1.44 -5.99
C SER A 132 -9.43 0.67 -7.24
N THR A 133 -8.62 0.70 -8.31
CA THR A 133 -8.84 -0.04 -9.56
C THR A 133 -8.13 -1.39 -9.61
N LEU A 134 -7.35 -1.75 -8.59
CA LEU A 134 -6.64 -3.03 -8.58
C LEU A 134 -7.62 -4.19 -8.42
N ASP A 135 -7.47 -5.20 -9.28
CA ASP A 135 -8.26 -6.43 -9.26
C ASP A 135 -7.98 -7.26 -7.99
N VAL A 136 -6.76 -7.17 -7.47
CA VAL A 136 -6.34 -7.87 -6.26
C VAL A 136 -6.57 -6.96 -5.06
N GLN A 137 -7.56 -7.31 -4.23
CA GLN A 137 -8.00 -6.50 -3.10
C GLN A 137 -7.89 -7.28 -1.78
N PRO A 138 -6.67 -7.51 -1.26
CA PRO A 138 -6.52 -8.26 -0.02
C PRO A 138 -7.28 -7.57 1.12
N LEU A 139 -8.13 -8.32 1.82
CA LEU A 139 -8.98 -7.86 2.92
C LEU A 139 -10.08 -6.84 2.51
N GLY A 140 -10.20 -6.56 1.21
CA GLY A 140 -11.11 -5.60 0.58
C GLY A 140 -10.62 -4.16 0.75
N TRP A 141 -10.64 -3.37 -0.33
CA TRP A 141 -10.25 -1.96 -0.28
C TRP A 141 -11.20 -1.14 0.60
N ASN A 142 -10.68 -0.69 1.74
CA ASN A 142 -11.34 0.19 2.67
C ASN A 142 -10.33 1.23 3.21
N ILE A 143 -10.79 2.16 4.05
CA ILE A 143 -9.95 3.23 4.63
C ILE A 143 -8.64 2.66 5.21
N ALA A 144 -8.71 1.55 5.96
CA ALA A 144 -7.57 0.99 6.68
C ALA A 144 -6.53 0.36 5.74
N THR A 145 -6.98 -0.46 4.78
CA THR A 145 -6.08 -1.13 3.80
C THR A 145 -5.45 -0.13 2.83
N ILE A 146 -6.10 1.00 2.57
CA ILE A 146 -5.56 2.03 1.68
C ILE A 146 -4.51 2.83 2.44
N LEU A 147 -4.82 3.27 3.67
CA LEU A 147 -3.87 3.97 4.51
C LEU A 147 -2.65 3.10 4.85
N SER A 148 -2.79 1.78 4.88
CA SER A 148 -1.65 0.88 5.07
C SER A 148 -0.61 0.99 3.95
N THR A 149 -1.02 1.36 2.73
CA THR A 149 -0.14 1.61 1.57
C THR A 149 0.49 3.01 1.54
N ILE A 150 0.06 3.90 2.43
CA ILE A 150 0.45 5.33 2.44
C ILE A 150 1.27 5.69 3.69
N VAL A 151 0.79 5.31 4.87
CA VAL A 151 1.35 5.75 6.18
C VAL A 151 1.98 4.58 6.93
N PRO A 152 3.23 4.67 7.41
CA PRO A 152 3.84 3.64 8.26
C PRO A 152 3.05 3.40 9.55
N ILE A 153 3.00 2.17 10.06
CA ILE A 153 2.06 1.79 11.12
C ILE A 153 2.29 2.55 12.44
N ASN A 154 3.55 2.81 12.78
CA ASN A 154 3.97 3.55 13.97
C ASN A 154 3.51 5.01 13.98
N HIS A 155 3.40 5.60 12.79
CA HIS A 155 2.91 6.97 12.64
C HIS A 155 1.39 7.06 12.58
N PHE A 156 0.72 5.97 12.23
CA PHE A 156 -0.69 5.99 11.89
C PHE A 156 -1.61 6.11 13.11
N ILE A 157 -1.44 5.24 14.12
CA ILE A 157 -2.34 5.23 15.29
C ILE A 157 -2.13 6.48 16.15
N ASN A 158 -0.88 6.87 16.40
CA ASN A 158 -0.60 8.00 17.28
C ASN A 158 -0.89 9.35 16.61
N THR A 159 -0.40 9.59 15.39
CA THR A 159 -0.50 10.94 14.80
C THR A 159 -1.90 11.25 14.27
N VAL A 160 -2.55 10.31 13.59
CA VAL A 160 -3.86 10.56 12.97
C VAL A 160 -4.96 10.65 14.03
N VAL A 161 -4.96 9.73 15.02
CA VAL A 161 -5.96 9.74 16.09
C VAL A 161 -5.79 10.95 17.00
N LEU A 162 -4.56 11.32 17.37
CA LEU A 162 -4.33 12.49 18.23
C LEU A 162 -4.68 13.80 17.51
N LYS A 163 -4.26 13.98 16.24
CA LYS A 163 -4.59 15.19 15.48
C LYS A 163 -6.08 15.32 15.19
N ALA A 164 -6.76 14.24 14.79
CA ALA A 164 -8.20 14.28 14.52
C ALA A 164 -9.04 14.53 15.78
N LYS A 165 -8.62 14.01 16.94
CA LYS A 165 -9.22 14.35 18.25
C LYS A 165 -9.02 15.84 18.57
N ALA A 166 -7.83 16.39 18.33
CA ALA A 166 -7.53 17.80 18.59
C ALA A 166 -8.38 18.78 17.76
N VAL A 167 -8.81 18.39 16.55
CA VAL A 167 -9.69 19.20 15.68
C VAL A 167 -11.17 18.79 15.73
N ASN A 168 -11.57 17.99 16.73
CA ASN A 168 -12.94 17.52 16.96
C ASN A 168 -13.60 16.81 15.74
N ARG A 169 -12.81 16.12 14.91
CA ARG A 169 -13.27 15.38 13.72
C ARG A 169 -13.61 13.92 14.04
N VAL A 170 -14.41 13.70 15.09
CA VAL A 170 -14.81 12.36 15.56
C VAL A 170 -15.50 11.53 14.47
N GLN A 171 -16.21 12.20 13.56
CA GLN A 171 -16.93 11.58 12.45
C GLN A 171 -16.05 10.78 11.49
N ILE A 172 -14.75 11.10 11.38
CA ILE A 172 -13.80 10.39 10.50
C ILE A 172 -13.07 9.26 11.27
N LEU A 173 -12.95 9.39 12.59
CA LEU A 173 -12.25 8.41 13.44
C LEU A 173 -13.04 7.12 13.63
N HIS A 174 -14.35 7.22 13.83
CA HIS A 174 -15.17 6.03 14.09
C HIS A 174 -15.22 5.06 12.89
N PRO A 175 -15.41 5.51 11.63
CA PRO A 175 -15.29 4.66 10.46
C PRO A 175 -13.91 4.02 10.32
N LEU A 176 -12.83 4.74 10.62
CA LEU A 176 -11.47 4.21 10.55
C LEU A 176 -11.23 3.09 11.58
N ILE A 177 -11.57 3.30 12.85
CA ILE A 177 -11.40 2.30 13.91
C ILE A 177 -12.19 1.03 13.57
N ARG A 178 -13.42 1.20 13.07
CA ARG A 178 -14.26 0.11 12.59
C ARG A 178 -13.58 -0.65 11.45
N ALA A 179 -13.14 0.06 10.41
CA ALA A 179 -12.45 -0.53 9.26
C ALA A 179 -11.17 -1.30 9.67
N MET A 180 -10.37 -0.75 10.58
CA MET A 180 -9.18 -1.43 11.13
C MET A 180 -9.55 -2.72 11.87
N THR A 181 -10.62 -2.68 12.67
CA THR A 181 -11.11 -3.82 13.44
C THR A 181 -11.59 -4.93 12.52
N GLU A 182 -12.44 -4.60 11.55
CA GLU A 182 -12.97 -5.52 10.55
C GLU A 182 -11.83 -6.12 9.70
N THR A 183 -10.87 -5.30 9.26
CA THR A 183 -9.71 -5.75 8.48
C THR A 183 -8.85 -6.74 9.27
N LYS A 184 -8.59 -6.46 10.55
CA LYS A 184 -7.83 -7.37 11.43
C LYS A 184 -8.57 -8.68 11.66
N GLN A 185 -9.90 -8.65 11.77
CA GLN A 185 -10.72 -9.86 11.87
C GLN A 185 -10.68 -10.68 10.58
N LYS A 186 -10.87 -10.05 9.41
CA LYS A 186 -10.75 -10.70 8.10
C LYS A 186 -9.39 -11.38 7.93
N TYR A 187 -8.31 -10.69 8.28
CA TYR A 187 -6.97 -11.25 8.21
C TYR A 187 -6.84 -12.51 9.09
N LYS A 188 -7.30 -12.45 10.35
CA LYS A 188 -7.29 -13.61 11.24
C LYS A 188 -8.06 -14.79 10.66
N MET A 189 -9.22 -14.56 10.04
CA MET A 189 -10.02 -15.65 9.44
C MET A 189 -9.30 -16.31 8.26
N LEU A 190 -8.61 -15.53 7.42
CA LEU A 190 -7.91 -16.04 6.24
C LEU A 190 -6.62 -16.83 6.60
N PHE A 191 -5.96 -16.49 7.71
CA PHE A 191 -4.60 -17.00 8.01
C PHE A 191 -4.45 -17.70 9.38
N LYS A 192 -5.49 -17.78 10.22
CA LYS A 192 -5.47 -18.61 11.46
C LYS A 192 -6.27 -19.91 11.35
N ALA A 193 -6.86 -20.21 10.19
CA ALA A 193 -7.49 -21.50 9.90
C ALA A 193 -6.49 -22.55 9.37
N SER A 194 -5.20 -22.24 9.38
CA SER A 194 -4.06 -23.06 8.93
C SER A 194 -3.04 -23.20 10.03
#